data_AF-A0A7Y0XY59-F1
#
_entry.id   AF-A0A7Y0XY59-F1
#
_cell.length_a   1.000
_cell.length_b   1.000
_cell.length_c   1.000
_cell.angle_alpha   90.00
_cell.angle_beta   90.00
_cell.angle_gamma   90.00
#
_symmetry.space_group_name_H-M   'P 1'
#
loop_
_entity.id
_entity.type
_entity.pdbx_description
1 polymer ?
#
loop_
_entity_poly.entity_id
_entity_poly.type
_entity_poly.pdbx_seq_one_letter_code
_entity_poly.pdbx_strand_id
1 'polypeptide(L)'
;MISSFEDRLLSALRAFNHILHAFLAIALVLASMMVLWEFTMAVVHSVEINNLAHGFLQSLGTLFIVWTLSSLISAEINYVHTGVFHVVVFIEVAMITLLRQLIVEPVRTATAGQNLEQLTDPWHYGLLLASLLVIGILHKLVTSSEKKGLDHELPGSSLPEARQHDL
;
A
#
# COMPACT_ATOMS: atom_id res chain seq x y z
N MET A 1 5.72 -51.18 -1.17
CA MET A 1 6.59 -50.49 -2.15
C MET A 1 6.09 -49.09 -2.50
N ILE A 2 4.77 -48.84 -2.56
CA ILE A 2 4.21 -47.49 -2.75
C ILE A 2 4.47 -46.56 -1.54
N SER A 3 4.38 -47.07 -0.32
CA SER A 3 4.57 -46.30 0.93
C SER A 3 5.96 -45.67 1.06
N SER A 4 7.02 -46.41 0.70
CA SER A 4 8.38 -45.90 0.71
C SER A 4 8.61 -44.76 -0.31
N PHE A 5 7.79 -44.68 -1.36
CA PHE A 5 7.88 -43.61 -2.35
C PHE A 5 7.17 -42.35 -1.85
N GLU A 6 5.98 -42.50 -1.24
CA GLU A 6 5.29 -41.42 -0.52
C GLU A 6 6.16 -40.85 0.60
N ASP A 7 6.80 -41.69 1.42
CA ASP A 7 7.65 -41.22 2.52
C ASP A 7 8.86 -40.43 2.00
N ARG A 8 9.47 -40.87 0.88
CA ARG A 8 10.57 -40.14 0.23
C ARG A 8 10.10 -38.84 -0.39
N LEU A 9 8.92 -38.82 -1.01
CA LEU A 9 8.35 -37.62 -1.64
C LEU A 9 7.93 -36.60 -0.58
N LEU A 10 7.29 -37.03 0.51
CA LEU A 10 6.95 -36.19 1.65
C LEU A 10 8.18 -35.64 2.35
N SER A 11 9.23 -36.45 2.53
CA SER A 11 10.50 -36.01 3.10
C SER A 11 11.20 -34.99 2.19
N ALA A 12 11.23 -35.24 0.88
CA ALA A 12 11.77 -34.31 -0.10
C ALA A 12 10.99 -32.98 -0.15
N LEU A 13 9.65 -33.02 -0.15
CA LEU A 13 8.81 -31.82 -0.09
C LEU A 13 9.04 -31.03 1.19
N ARG A 14 9.19 -31.70 2.33
CA ARG A 14 9.42 -31.05 3.62
C ARG A 14 10.81 -30.41 3.69
N ALA A 15 11.83 -31.09 3.17
CA ALA A 15 13.19 -30.53 3.05
C ALA A 15 13.23 -29.34 2.07
N PHE A 16 12.56 -29.46 0.92
CA PHE A 16 12.47 -28.37 -0.06
C PHE A 16 11.76 -27.14 0.51
N ASN A 17 10.65 -27.34 1.21
CA ASN A 17 9.94 -26.25 1.87
C ASN A 17 10.85 -25.53 2.89
N HIS A 18 11.59 -26.30 3.70
CA HIS A 18 12.53 -25.74 4.66
C HIS A 18 13.65 -24.92 3.98
N ILE A 19 14.19 -25.38 2.85
CA ILE A 19 15.20 -24.65 2.08
C ILE A 19 14.61 -23.38 1.46
N LEU A 20 13.39 -23.43 0.92
CA LEU A 20 12.73 -22.25 0.35
C LEU A 20 12.55 -21.14 1.39
N HIS A 21 12.13 -21.51 2.59
CA HIS A 21 11.98 -20.58 3.71
C HIS A 21 13.33 -20.02 4.17
N ALA A 22 14.35 -20.87 4.34
CA ALA A 22 15.70 -20.39 4.65
C ALA A 22 16.25 -19.41 3.60
N PHE A 23 15.99 -19.68 2.32
CA PHE A 23 16.37 -18.78 1.22
C PHE A 23 15.58 -17.46 1.27
N LEU A 24 14.26 -17.52 1.51
CA LEU A 24 13.40 -16.35 1.65
C LEU A 24 13.85 -15.46 2.82
N ALA A 25 14.18 -16.04 3.96
CA ALA A 25 14.68 -15.31 5.13
C ALA A 25 15.95 -14.50 4.80
N ILE A 26 16.91 -15.13 4.11
CA ILE A 26 18.15 -14.47 3.67
C ILE A 26 17.85 -13.35 2.66
N ALA A 27 16.98 -13.62 1.69
CA ALA A 27 16.58 -12.63 0.69
C ALA A 27 15.90 -11.41 1.34
N LEU A 28 15.06 -11.62 2.34
CA LEU A 28 14.37 -10.55 3.07
C LEU A 28 15.33 -9.67 3.87
N VAL A 29 16.33 -10.25 4.52
CA VAL A 29 17.37 -9.49 5.23
C VAL A 29 18.16 -8.61 4.26
N LEU A 30 18.59 -9.17 3.13
CA LEU A 30 19.31 -8.42 2.10
C LEU A 30 18.45 -7.30 1.48
N ALA A 31 17.19 -7.61 1.17
CA ALA A 31 16.23 -6.63 0.66
C ALA A 31 15.99 -5.49 1.67
N SER A 32 15.87 -5.82 2.96
CA SER A 32 15.73 -4.81 4.03
C SER A 32 16.91 -3.86 4.07
N MET A 33 18.16 -4.36 3.96
CA MET A 33 19.35 -3.51 3.89
C MET A 33 19.33 -2.58 2.67
N MET A 34 18.96 -3.09 1.49
CA MET A 34 18.87 -2.28 0.27
C MET A 34 17.81 -1.19 0.38
N VAL A 35 16.63 -1.49 0.92
CA VAL A 35 15.55 -0.51 1.02
C VAL A 35 15.85 0.56 2.09
N LEU A 36 16.50 0.20 3.20
CA LEU A 36 16.98 1.18 4.18
C LEU A 36 17.94 2.20 3.54
N TRP A 37 18.80 1.72 2.65
CA TRP A 37 19.71 2.58 1.90
C TRP A 37 18.95 3.52 0.95
N GLU A 38 18.01 3.00 0.16
CA GLU A 38 17.15 3.78 -0.74
C GLU A 38 16.34 4.84 0.03
N PHE A 39 15.81 4.50 1.21
CA PHE A 39 15.09 5.44 2.06
C PHE A 39 15.99 6.61 2.49
N THR A 40 17.22 6.31 2.92
CA THR A 40 18.17 7.33 3.37
C THR A 40 18.49 8.31 2.23
N MET A 41 18.76 7.79 1.03
CA MET A 41 19.01 8.61 -0.16
C MET A 41 17.79 9.46 -0.54
N ALA A 42 16.58 8.89 -0.50
CA ALA A 42 15.34 9.60 -0.82
C ALA A 42 15.06 10.77 0.14
N VAL A 43 15.35 10.60 1.44
CA VAL A 43 15.20 11.66 2.45
C VAL A 43 16.19 12.79 2.20
N VAL A 44 17.47 12.49 1.98
CA VAL A 44 18.51 13.50 1.73
C VAL A 44 18.18 14.33 0.47
N HIS A 45 17.81 13.66 -0.62
CA HIS A 45 17.47 14.33 -1.88
C HIS A 45 16.22 15.22 -1.77
N SER A 46 15.24 14.82 -0.96
CA SER A 46 14.01 15.59 -0.72
C SER A 46 14.26 16.90 0.04
N VAL A 47 15.26 16.92 0.93
CA VAL A 47 15.64 18.11 1.69
C VAL A 47 16.38 19.13 0.80
N GLU A 48 17.17 18.66 -0.16
CA GLU A 48 17.95 19.53 -1.06
C GLU A 48 17.08 20.29 -2.08
N ILE A 49 15.96 19.71 -2.54
CA ILE A 49 15.16 20.23 -3.68
C ILE A 49 14.07 21.25 -3.27
N ASN A 50 13.88 21.56 -1.98
CA ASN A 50 12.82 22.45 -1.45
C ASN A 50 11.36 22.02 -1.81
N ASN A 51 11.15 20.88 -2.48
CA ASN A 51 9.83 20.32 -2.75
C ASN A 51 9.44 19.33 -1.65
N LEU A 52 9.17 19.89 -0.46
CA LEU A 52 8.91 19.11 0.74
C LEU A 52 7.65 18.23 0.61
N ALA A 53 6.62 18.67 -0.10
CA ALA A 53 5.40 17.89 -0.27
C ALA A 53 5.63 16.63 -1.11
N HIS A 54 6.33 16.76 -2.24
CA HIS A 54 6.65 15.60 -3.08
C HIS A 54 7.65 14.67 -2.39
N GLY A 55 8.70 15.24 -1.81
CA GLY A 55 9.72 14.49 -1.11
C GLY A 55 9.22 13.74 0.13
N PHE A 56 8.29 14.35 0.88
CA PHE A 56 7.63 13.72 2.02
C PHE A 56 6.76 12.54 1.58
N LEU A 57 5.90 12.71 0.57
CA LEU A 57 5.05 11.63 0.07
C LEU A 57 5.86 10.49 -0.57
N GLN A 58 6.94 10.83 -1.29
CA GLN A 58 7.90 9.87 -1.83
C GLN A 58 8.58 9.07 -0.70
N SER A 59 9.07 9.77 0.33
CA SER A 59 9.75 9.15 1.48
C SER A 59 8.81 8.28 2.30
N LEU A 60 7.55 8.69 2.50
CA LEU A 60 6.52 7.87 3.12
C LEU A 60 6.25 6.60 2.29
N GLY A 61 6.17 6.72 0.97
CA GLY A 61 6.03 5.56 0.08
C GLY A 61 7.18 4.57 0.20
N THR A 62 8.41 5.03 0.42
CA THR A 62 9.57 4.15 0.68
C THR A 62 9.54 3.58 2.10
N LEU A 63 9.08 4.34 3.10
CA LEU A 63 8.90 3.86 4.47
C LEU A 63 7.89 2.70 4.55
N PHE A 64 6.82 2.75 3.75
CA PHE A 64 5.87 1.64 3.62
C PHE A 64 6.51 0.34 3.12
N ILE A 65 7.53 0.42 2.26
CA ILE A 65 8.27 -0.77 1.80
C ILE A 65 9.11 -1.34 2.96
N VAL A 66 9.77 -0.47 3.74
CA VAL A 66 10.52 -0.93 4.92
C VAL A 66 9.61 -1.63 5.92
N TRP A 67 8.42 -1.08 6.14
CA TRP A 67 7.40 -1.69 6.99
C TRP A 67 6.96 -3.08 6.47
N THR A 68 6.64 -3.21 5.19
CA THR A 68 6.20 -4.51 4.64
C THR A 68 7.29 -5.56 4.70
N LEU A 69 8.55 -5.18 4.46
CA LEU A 69 9.70 -6.08 4.64
C LEU A 69 9.85 -6.51 6.09
N SER A 70 9.68 -5.60 7.05
CA SER A 70 9.68 -5.95 8.48
C SER A 70 8.57 -6.93 8.85
N SER A 71 7.36 -6.73 8.31
CA SER A 71 6.23 -7.65 8.53
C SER A 71 6.50 -9.04 7.94
N LEU A 72 7.07 -9.11 6.74
CA LEU A 72 7.45 -10.38 6.11
C LEU A 72 8.56 -11.10 6.88
N ILE A 73 9.57 -10.37 7.38
CA ILE A 73 10.62 -10.94 8.24
C ILE A 73 10.01 -11.50 9.53
N SER A 74 9.07 -10.78 10.14
CA SER A 74 8.36 -11.27 11.34
C SER A 74 7.55 -12.55 11.05
N ALA A 75 6.93 -12.64 9.87
CA ALA A 75 6.23 -13.84 9.41
C ALA A 75 7.20 -15.03 9.28
N GLU A 76 8.37 -14.78 8.70
CA GLU A 76 9.39 -15.79 8.45
C GLU A 76 10.02 -16.28 9.76
N ILE A 77 10.31 -15.38 10.71
CA ILE A 77 10.76 -15.75 12.06
C ILE A 77 9.70 -16.61 12.75
N ASN A 78 8.42 -16.23 12.67
CA ASN A 78 7.34 -17.01 13.28
C ASN A 78 7.18 -18.39 12.63
N TYR A 79 7.37 -18.49 11.32
CA TYR A 79 7.39 -19.76 10.59
C TYR A 79 8.53 -20.67 11.07
N VAL A 80 9.75 -20.14 11.21
CA VAL A 80 10.90 -20.89 11.75
C VAL A 80 10.62 -21.38 13.17
N HIS A 81 9.91 -20.60 13.98
CA HIS A 81 9.63 -20.93 15.39
C HIS A 81 8.48 -21.91 15.60
N THR A 82 7.45 -21.89 14.74
CA THR A 82 6.20 -22.66 14.94
C THR A 82 5.93 -23.71 13.85
N GLY A 83 6.65 -23.66 12.73
CA GLY A 83 6.50 -24.57 11.59
C GLY A 83 5.20 -24.40 10.78
N VAL A 84 4.35 -23.43 11.14
CA VAL A 84 3.05 -23.17 10.49
C VAL A 84 3.05 -21.84 9.76
N PHE A 85 2.61 -21.87 8.49
CA PHE A 85 2.59 -20.71 7.61
C PHE A 85 1.32 -19.88 7.81
N HIS A 86 1.46 -18.64 8.29
CA HIS A 86 0.34 -17.70 8.46
C HIS A 86 0.14 -16.86 7.18
N VAL A 87 -0.80 -17.29 6.34
CA VAL A 87 -1.18 -16.59 5.08
C VAL A 87 -1.66 -15.14 5.32
N VAL A 88 -2.16 -14.85 6.53
CA VAL A 88 -2.67 -13.52 6.93
C VAL A 88 -1.63 -12.42 6.71
N VAL A 89 -0.35 -12.67 6.99
CA VAL A 89 0.71 -11.66 6.83
C VAL A 89 0.95 -11.31 5.37
N PHE A 90 0.77 -12.29 4.47
CA PHE A 90 0.86 -12.06 3.03
C PHE A 90 -0.26 -11.13 2.53
N ILE A 91 -1.47 -11.29 3.05
CA ILE A 91 -2.62 -10.44 2.71
C ILE A 91 -2.39 -9.02 3.24
N GLU A 92 -1.87 -8.88 4.46
CA GLU A 92 -1.54 -7.59 5.06
C GLU A 92 -0.51 -6.83 4.22
N VAL A 93 0.56 -7.51 3.79
CA VAL A 93 1.59 -6.92 2.93
C VAL A 93 1.05 -6.56 1.55
N ALA A 94 0.20 -7.41 0.95
CA ALA A 94 -0.45 -7.13 -0.32
C ALA A 94 -1.32 -5.86 -0.23
N MET A 95 -2.11 -5.74 0.84
CA MET A 95 -2.96 -4.57 1.08
C MET A 95 -2.12 -3.28 1.22
N ILE A 96 -1.06 -3.30 2.04
CA ILE A 96 -0.19 -2.13 2.23
C ILE A 96 0.48 -1.73 0.91
N THR A 97 0.89 -2.71 0.09
CA THR A 97 1.50 -2.45 -1.22
C THR A 97 0.52 -1.81 -2.20
N LEU A 98 -0.75 -2.23 -2.19
CA LEU A 98 -1.80 -1.61 -2.99
C LEU A 98 -2.08 -0.16 -2.54
N LEU A 99 -2.10 0.09 -1.23
CA LEU A 99 -2.23 1.44 -0.68
C LEU A 99 -1.07 2.34 -1.11
N ARG A 100 0.16 1.83 -1.09
CA ARG A 100 1.34 2.57 -1.59
C ARG A 100 1.17 2.99 -3.05
N GLN A 101 0.72 2.08 -3.91
CA GLN A 101 0.52 2.40 -5.34
C GLN A 101 -0.54 3.49 -5.52
N LEU A 102 -1.63 3.43 -4.73
CA LEU A 102 -2.68 4.45 -4.75
C LEU A 102 -2.17 5.85 -4.36
N ILE A 103 -1.19 5.94 -3.46
CA ILE A 103 -0.64 7.22 -2.98
C ILE A 103 0.44 7.76 -3.94
N VAL A 104 1.32 6.90 -4.46
CA VAL A 104 2.49 7.31 -5.25
C VAL A 104 2.15 7.60 -6.73
N GLU A 105 1.18 6.89 -7.32
CA GLU A 105 0.83 7.09 -8.74
C GLU A 105 0.22 8.48 -9.05
N PRO A 106 -0.75 9.00 -8.27
CA PRO A 106 -1.29 10.33 -8.51
C PRO A 106 -0.31 11.46 -8.14
N VAL A 107 0.61 11.27 -7.17
CA VAL A 107 1.59 12.33 -6.85
C VAL A 107 2.60 12.52 -7.98
N ARG A 108 3.00 11.45 -8.66
CA ARG A 108 3.94 11.55 -9.79
C ARG A 108 3.29 12.27 -10.98
N THR A 109 2.01 12.02 -11.24
CA THR A 109 1.28 12.66 -12.34
C THR A 109 0.80 14.08 -12.02
N ALA A 110 0.50 14.38 -10.75
CA ALA A 110 0.16 15.73 -10.29
C ALA A 110 1.38 16.65 -10.17
N THR A 111 2.55 16.11 -9.81
CA THR A 111 3.79 16.91 -9.64
C THR A 111 4.61 16.97 -10.93
N ALA A 112 4.49 15.97 -11.82
CA ALA A 112 5.01 16.05 -13.19
C ALA A 112 4.10 16.94 -14.06
N GLY A 113 4.03 18.23 -13.72
CA GLY A 113 3.74 19.31 -14.67
C GLY A 113 4.84 19.46 -15.74
N GLN A 114 5.60 18.40 -16.02
CA GLN A 114 6.61 18.37 -17.07
C GLN A 114 5.92 18.06 -18.39
N ASN A 115 5.26 19.08 -18.93
CA ASN A 115 5.46 19.55 -20.31
C ASN A 115 4.90 20.98 -20.39
N LEU A 116 5.48 21.87 -19.58
CA LEU A 116 5.22 23.32 -19.62
C LEU A 116 5.97 24.03 -20.77
N GLU A 117 6.62 23.28 -21.67
CA GLU A 117 7.20 23.82 -22.91
C GLU A 117 6.34 23.55 -24.15
N GLN A 118 5.14 22.96 -23.98
CA GLN A 118 4.14 22.86 -25.05
C GLN A 118 2.90 23.70 -24.73
N LEU A 119 3.12 24.87 -24.12
CA LEU A 119 2.08 25.81 -23.72
C LEU A 119 1.38 26.54 -24.88
N THR A 120 1.79 26.30 -26.13
CA THR A 120 1.23 26.99 -27.30
C THR A 120 0.39 26.11 -28.21
N ASP A 121 0.24 24.81 -27.92
CA ASP A 121 -0.59 23.90 -28.74
C ASP A 121 -2.00 23.74 -28.13
N PRO A 122 -3.09 24.14 -28.84
CA PRO A 122 -4.47 23.97 -28.38
C PRO A 122 -4.83 22.54 -27.99
N TRP A 123 -4.12 21.56 -28.54
CA TRP A 123 -4.27 20.14 -28.25
C TRP A 123 -3.87 19.76 -26.82
N HIS A 124 -2.90 20.49 -26.24
CA HIS A 124 -2.43 20.26 -24.87
C HIS A 124 -3.43 20.76 -23.81
N TYR A 125 -4.20 21.82 -24.09
CA TYR A 125 -5.28 22.26 -23.20
C TYR A 125 -6.37 21.18 -23.04
N GLY A 126 -6.68 20.44 -24.11
CA GLY A 126 -7.62 19.31 -24.06
C GLY A 126 -7.13 18.16 -23.17
N LEU A 127 -5.85 17.83 -23.26
CA LEU A 127 -5.25 16.77 -22.44
C LEU A 127 -5.08 17.17 -20.96
N LEU A 128 -4.79 18.44 -20.68
CA LEU A 128 -4.76 18.97 -19.30
C LEU A 128 -6.15 18.94 -18.65
N LEU A 129 -7.18 19.34 -19.40
CA LEU A 129 -8.56 19.28 -18.93
C LEU A 129 -9.04 17.83 -18.72
N ALA A 130 -8.60 16.91 -19.58
CA ALA A 130 -8.85 15.47 -19.41
C ALA A 130 -8.15 14.90 -18.16
N SER A 131 -6.89 15.25 -17.91
CA SER A 131 -6.16 14.83 -16.70
C SER A 131 -6.81 15.37 -15.42
N LEU A 132 -7.20 16.65 -15.41
CA LEU A 132 -7.90 17.28 -14.28
C LEU A 132 -9.27 16.64 -14.03
N LEU A 133 -9.97 16.25 -15.11
CA LEU A 133 -11.25 15.58 -15.06
C LEU A 133 -11.13 14.14 -14.53
N VAL A 134 -10.08 13.40 -14.92
CA VAL A 134 -9.82 12.04 -14.41
C VAL A 134 -9.51 12.07 -12.90
N ILE A 135 -8.69 13.02 -12.45
CA ILE A 135 -8.37 13.22 -11.03
C ILE A 135 -9.62 13.64 -10.23
N GLY A 136 -10.42 14.57 -10.78
CA GLY A 136 -11.67 15.01 -10.15
C GLY A 136 -12.72 13.91 -10.04
N ILE A 137 -12.84 13.05 -11.06
CA ILE A 137 -13.75 11.88 -11.04
C ILE A 137 -13.28 10.87 -10.00
N LEU A 138 -11.98 10.59 -9.92
CA LEU A 138 -11.43 9.65 -8.95
C LEU A 138 -11.70 10.10 -7.51
N HIS A 139 -11.50 11.38 -7.20
CA HIS A 139 -11.78 11.94 -5.88
C HIS A 139 -13.27 11.87 -5.53
N LYS A 140 -14.15 12.21 -6.48
CA LYS A 140 -15.61 12.12 -6.27
C LYS A 140 -16.04 10.68 -5.98
N LEU A 141 -15.45 9.69 -6.64
CA LEU A 141 -15.81 8.28 -6.47
C LEU A 141 -15.34 7.72 -5.12
N VAL A 142 -14.12 8.10 -4.69
CA VAL A 142 -13.59 7.74 -3.37
C VAL A 142 -14.41 8.39 -2.25
N THR A 143 -14.69 9.70 -2.35
CA THR A 143 -15.51 10.41 -1.35
C THR A 143 -16.99 9.96 -1.34
N SER A 144 -17.57 9.59 -2.49
CA SER A 144 -18.96 9.09 -2.51
C SER A 144 -19.10 7.70 -1.90
N SER A 145 -18.07 6.85 -1.97
CA SER A 145 -18.08 5.55 -1.29
C SER A 145 -18.06 5.69 0.24
N GLU A 146 -17.45 6.74 0.76
CA GLU A 146 -17.43 7.02 2.20
C GLU A 146 -18.80 7.52 2.71
N LYS A 147 -19.51 8.33 1.91
CA LYS A 147 -20.85 8.81 2.27
C LYS A 147 -21.92 7.72 2.27
N LYS A 148 -21.87 6.75 1.35
CA LYS A 148 -22.90 5.71 1.24
C LYS A 148 -22.89 4.70 2.40
N GLY A 149 -21.83 4.69 3.22
CA GLY A 149 -21.74 3.86 4.42
C GLY A 149 -22.41 4.47 5.66
N LEU A 150 -22.72 5.77 5.66
CA LEU A 150 -23.26 6.48 6.83
C LEU A 150 -24.80 6.57 6.84
N ASP A 151 -25.46 6.23 5.74
CA ASP A 151 -26.92 6.37 5.59
C ASP A 151 -27.70 5.13 6.07
N HIS A 152 -27.00 4.03 6.42
CA HIS A 152 -27.64 2.75 6.75
C HIS A 152 -27.83 2.51 8.26
N GLU A 153 -27.45 3.46 9.13
CA GLU A 153 -27.37 3.21 10.58
C GLU A 153 -28.35 3.98 11.47
N LEU A 154 -29.48 4.51 10.98
CA LEU A 154 -30.55 4.96 11.90
C LEU A 154 -31.96 4.44 11.55
N PRO A 155 -32.24 3.15 11.81
CA PRO A 155 -33.58 2.70 12.16
C PRO A 155 -33.89 3.02 13.63
N GLY A 156 -34.76 4.01 13.85
CA GLY A 156 -35.62 4.12 15.03
C GLY A 156 -34.97 4.17 16.42
N SER A 157 -34.88 5.37 17.00
CA SER A 157 -35.05 5.54 18.45
C SER A 157 -35.97 6.74 18.77
N SER A 158 -37.21 6.38 19.09
CA SER A 158 -38.04 6.92 20.18
C SER A 158 -38.03 8.43 20.48
N LEU A 159 -39.15 9.08 20.12
CA LEU A 159 -39.91 10.14 20.83
C LEU A 159 -39.77 10.09 22.38
N PRO A 160 -39.98 11.18 23.18
CA PRO A 160 -41.13 12.12 23.05
C PRO A 160 -40.95 13.59 23.54
N GLU A 161 -41.93 14.43 23.19
CA GLU A 161 -42.58 15.47 24.01
C GLU A 161 -41.73 16.51 24.78
N ALA A 162 -41.71 17.75 24.29
CA ALA A 162 -41.72 18.95 25.13
C ALA A 162 -42.60 20.02 24.46
N ARG A 163 -43.87 19.98 24.85
CA ARG A 163 -44.80 21.12 24.87
C ARG A 163 -44.17 22.25 25.71
N GLN A 164 -44.55 23.50 25.41
CA GLN A 164 -44.39 24.73 26.22
C GLN A 164 -43.18 25.61 25.90
N HIS A 165 -43.48 26.74 25.24
CA HIS A 165 -43.33 28.13 25.74
C HIS A 165 -43.43 28.99 24.47
N ASP A 166 -44.54 29.66 24.15
CA ASP A 166 -45.25 30.74 24.87
C ASP A 166 -45.12 32.00 24.01
N LEU A 167 -46.28 32.62 23.78
CA LEU A 167 -46.56 34.00 23.33
C LEU A 167 -46.41 34.33 21.83
#